data_AF-A0A0F5I1T4-F1
#
_entry.id   AF-A0A0F5I1T4-F1
#
_cell.length_a   1.000
_cell.length_b   1.000
_cell.length_c   1.000
_cell.angle_alpha   90.00
_cell.angle_beta   90.00
_cell.angle_gamma   90.00
#
_symmetry.space_group_name_H-M   'P 1'
#
loop_
_entity.id
_entity.type
_entity.pdbx_description
1 polymer ?
#
loop_
_entity_poly.entity_id
_entity_poly.type
_entity_poly.pdbx_seq_one_letter_code
_entity_poly.pdbx_strand_id
1 'polypeptide(L)'
;MPEEIFGHDYMFLSKKEILSFEEIERLVSLMASFGVKKVRITGGEPLMRKGLSKLIFSLKKIDGIKDVALTTNGSLLRKHAQALIECSGLRLSDRIDYAAE
;
A
#
# COMPACT_ATOMS: atom_id res chain seq x y z
N MET A 1 14.55 6.28 2.28
CA MET A 1 14.14 7.52 2.99
C MET A 1 15.42 8.12 3.50
N PRO A 2 15.82 9.35 3.08
CA PRO A 2 17.14 9.88 3.43
C PRO A 2 17.30 9.97 4.94
N GLU A 3 18.30 9.28 5.48
CA GLU A 3 18.55 9.21 6.93
C GLU A 3 18.83 10.61 7.52
N GLU A 4 19.43 11.48 6.71
CA GLU A 4 19.72 12.89 7.05
C GLU A 4 18.47 13.73 7.36
N ILE A 5 17.30 13.36 6.83
CA ILE A 5 16.04 14.12 6.96
C ILE A 5 15.09 13.43 7.95
N PHE A 6 15.19 12.11 8.08
CA PHE A 6 14.27 11.27 8.85
C PHE A 6 15.02 10.40 9.86
N GLY A 7 15.90 11.03 10.64
CA GLY A 7 16.69 10.37 11.66
C GLY A 7 15.86 9.74 12.79
N HIS A 8 16.55 9.24 13.83
CA HIS A 8 15.96 8.42 14.89
C HIS A 8 14.80 9.07 15.65
N ASP A 9 14.77 10.40 15.71
CA ASP A 9 13.74 11.18 16.40
C ASP A 9 12.56 11.61 15.49
N TYR A 10 12.51 11.12 14.25
CA TYR A 10 11.42 11.45 13.35
C TYR A 10 10.10 10.87 13.88
N MET A 11 9.22 11.74 14.37
CA MET A 11 7.91 11.34 14.86
C MET A 11 7.08 10.76 13.72
N PHE A 12 6.69 9.50 13.85
CA PHE A 12 5.67 8.92 12.99
C PHE A 12 4.35 9.67 13.15
N LEU A 13 3.63 9.83 12.03
CA LEU A 13 2.29 10.41 12.03
C LEU A 13 1.41 9.68 13.05
N SER A 14 0.63 10.46 13.79
CA SER A 14 -0.37 9.89 14.68
C SER A 14 -1.43 9.18 13.82
N LYS A 15 -2.11 8.18 14.40
CA LYS A 15 -3.17 7.44 13.69
C LYS A 15 -4.27 8.34 13.14
N LYS A 16 -4.51 9.51 13.75
CA LYS A 16 -5.54 10.48 13.33
C LYS A 16 -5.16 11.24 12.06
N GLU A 17 -3.87 11.30 11.75
CA GLU A 17 -3.34 11.98 10.56
C GLU A 17 -3.21 11.04 9.35
N ILE A 18 -3.42 9.74 9.56
CA ILE A 18 -3.41 8.73 8.51
C ILE A 18 -4.84 8.57 7.99
N LEU A 19 -5.04 8.77 6.69
CA LEU A 19 -6.32 8.55 6.04
C LEU A 19 -6.89 7.16 6.36
N SER A 20 -8.17 7.09 6.68
CA SER A 20 -8.89 5.82 6.86
C SER A 20 -8.99 5.05 5.52
N PHE A 21 -9.41 3.79 5.57
CA PHE A 21 -9.63 3.03 4.33
C PHE A 21 -10.81 3.59 3.53
N GLU A 22 -11.85 4.04 4.21
CA GLU A 22 -13.01 4.69 3.60
C GLU A 22 -12.63 5.98 2.89
N GLU A 23 -11.73 6.78 3.48
CA GLU A 23 -11.21 8.00 2.86
C GLU A 23 -10.37 7.70 1.63
N ILE A 24 -9.52 6.65 1.68
CA ILE A 24 -8.72 6.21 0.53
C ILE A 24 -9.63 5.69 -0.59
N GLU A 25 -10.62 4.85 -0.27
CA GLU A 25 -11.58 4.33 -1.24
C GLU A 25 -12.36 5.46 -1.93
N ARG A 26 -12.84 6.43 -1.15
CA ARG A 26 -13.52 7.63 -1.68
C ARG A 26 -12.61 8.41 -2.62
N LEU A 27 -11.36 8.65 -2.21
CA LEU A 27 -10.39 9.38 -3.04
C LEU A 27 -10.12 8.65 -4.35
N VAL A 28 -9.88 7.34 -4.30
CA VAL A 28 -9.60 6.54 -5.50
C VAL A 28 -10.81 6.49 -6.43
N SER A 29 -12.03 6.36 -5.89
CA SER A 29 -13.26 6.37 -6.69
C SER A 29 -13.43 7.69 -7.45
N LEU A 30 -13.18 8.82 -6.79
CA LEU A 30 -13.17 10.13 -7.46
C LEU A 30 -12.08 10.21 -8.53
N MET A 31 -10.87 9.74 -8.24
CA MET A 31 -9.77 9.76 -9.22
C MET A 31 -10.07 8.85 -10.43
N ALA A 32 -10.76 7.73 -10.22
CA ALA A 32 -11.16 6.82 -11.29
C ALA A 32 -12.14 7.50 -12.26
N SER A 33 -13.06 8.34 -11.76
CA SER A 33 -13.97 9.11 -12.63
C SER A 33 -13.24 10.15 -13.50
N PHE A 34 -12.04 10.58 -13.10
CA PHE A 34 -11.13 11.40 -13.90
C PHE A 34 -10.18 10.59 -14.80
N GLY A 35 -10.35 9.27 -14.88
CA GLY A 35 -9.60 8.40 -15.80
C GLY A 35 -8.36 7.76 -15.20
N VAL A 36 -8.14 7.84 -13.89
CA VAL A 36 -7.12 7.01 -13.22
C VAL A 36 -7.50 5.53 -13.33
N LYS A 37 -6.54 4.71 -13.76
CA LYS A 37 -6.75 3.28 -14.00
C LYS A 37 -5.87 2.37 -13.14
N LYS A 38 -4.83 2.93 -12.50
CA LYS A 38 -3.85 2.17 -11.73
C LYS A 38 -3.63 2.79 -10.38
N VAL A 39 -3.62 1.97 -9.33
CA VAL A 39 -3.28 2.39 -7.97
C VAL A 39 -2.05 1.63 -7.51
N ARG A 40 -1.04 2.34 -7.01
CA ARG A 40 0.14 1.72 -6.38
C ARG A 40 0.12 2.03 -4.90
N ILE A 41 0.13 0.98 -4.08
CA ILE A 41 0.26 1.07 -2.64
C ILE A 41 1.74 0.99 -2.29
N THR A 42 2.17 1.97 -1.51
CA THR A 42 3.53 2.13 -1.00
C THR A 42 3.47 2.79 0.39
N GLY A 43 4.60 3.25 0.91
CA GLY A 43 4.75 3.90 2.20
C GLY A 43 6.18 3.72 2.69
N GLY A 44 6.35 3.52 4.01
CA GLY A 44 7.53 2.83 4.54
C GLY A 44 7.46 1.35 4.16
N GLU A 45 6.91 0.51 5.05
CA GLU A 45 6.53 -0.87 4.72
C GLU A 45 4.99 -1.02 4.78
N PRO A 46 4.30 -1.11 3.63
CA PRO A 46 2.84 -1.13 3.60
C PRO A 46 2.23 -2.34 4.32
N LEU A 47 2.91 -3.49 4.37
CA LEU A 47 2.43 -4.68 5.07
C LEU A 47 2.34 -4.50 6.60
N MET A 48 2.96 -3.45 7.16
CA MET A 48 2.76 -3.08 8.57
C MET A 48 1.36 -2.55 8.85
N ARG A 49 0.63 -2.08 7.82
CA ARG A 49 -0.72 -1.54 7.98
C ARG A 49 -1.73 -2.67 8.11
N LYS A 50 -2.28 -2.83 9.32
CA LYS A 50 -3.32 -3.84 9.61
C LYS A 50 -4.51 -3.69 8.67
N GLY A 51 -4.99 -4.82 8.14
CA GLY A 51 -6.14 -4.86 7.25
C GLY A 51 -5.87 -4.43 5.81
N LEU A 52 -4.61 -4.27 5.38
CA LEU A 52 -4.26 -3.84 4.03
C LEU A 52 -4.92 -4.69 2.92
N SER A 53 -5.04 -6.01 3.11
CA SER A 53 -5.70 -6.89 2.13
C SER A 53 -7.16 -6.49 1.86
N LYS A 54 -7.88 -5.99 2.87
CA LYS A 54 -9.24 -5.49 2.73
C LYS A 54 -9.28 -4.22 1.87
N LEU A 55 -8.38 -3.28 2.13
CA LEU A 55 -8.25 -2.07 1.32
C LEU A 55 -7.99 -2.45 -0.15
N ILE A 56 -7.03 -3.33 -0.40
CA ILE A 56 -6.71 -3.76 -1.77
C ILE A 56 -7.94 -4.35 -2.46
N PHE A 57 -8.67 -5.23 -1.77
CA PHE A 57 -9.90 -5.82 -2.32
C PHE A 57 -10.95 -4.76 -2.67
N SER A 58 -11.19 -3.79 -1.79
CA SER A 58 -12.11 -2.69 -2.06
C SER A 58 -11.67 -1.86 -3.27
N LEU A 59 -10.37 -1.53 -3.36
CA LEU A 59 -9.83 -0.73 -4.47
C LEU A 59 -9.97 -1.44 -5.82
N LYS A 60 -9.82 -2.77 -5.86
CA LYS A 60 -10.03 -3.55 -7.10
C LYS A 60 -11.50 -3.61 -7.55
N LYS A 61 -12.44 -3.29 -6.66
CA LYS A 61 -13.88 -3.23 -6.98
C LYS A 61 -14.33 -1.87 -7.50
N ILE A 62 -13.47 -0.85 -7.43
CA ILE A 62 -13.79 0.48 -7.92
C ILE A 62 -13.83 0.44 -9.45
N ASP A 63 -14.95 0.84 -10.04
CA ASP A 63 -15.09 0.93 -11.48
C ASP A 63 -14.07 1.91 -12.07
N GLY A 64 -13.47 1.56 -13.22
CA GLY A 64 -12.36 2.30 -13.83
C GLY A 64 -10.96 1.89 -13.35
N ILE A 65 -10.81 1.33 -12.15
CA ILE A 65 -9.51 0.81 -11.66
C ILE A 65 -9.24 -0.56 -12.28
N LYS A 66 -8.18 -0.63 -13.08
CA LYS A 66 -7.75 -1.84 -13.81
C LYS A 66 -6.61 -2.59 -13.13
N ASP A 67 -5.80 -1.87 -12.35
CA ASP A 67 -4.60 -2.43 -11.73
C ASP A 67 -4.41 -1.86 -10.32
N VAL A 68 -4.12 -2.75 -9.37
CA VAL A 68 -3.70 -2.39 -8.02
C VAL A 68 -2.39 -3.13 -7.77
N ALA A 69 -1.33 -2.38 -7.50
CA ALA A 69 0.01 -2.89 -7.27
C ALA A 69 0.48 -2.58 -5.86
N LEU A 70 1.31 -3.44 -5.28
CA LEU A 70 1.92 -3.25 -3.97
C LEU A 70 3.44 -3.20 -4.12
N THR A 71 4.08 -2.21 -3.49
CA THR A 71 5.55 -2.12 -3.39
C THR A 71 5.96 -2.36 -1.95
N THR A 72 6.70 -3.44 -1.69
CA THR A 72 7.13 -3.87 -0.36
C THR A 72 8.61 -4.26 -0.38
N ASN A 73 9.27 -4.23 0.78
CA ASN A 73 10.60 -4.80 0.95
C ASN A 73 10.59 -6.33 1.14
N GLY A 74 9.39 -6.94 1.21
CA GLY A 74 9.21 -8.39 1.27
C GLY A 74 9.36 -9.02 2.66
N SER A 75 9.86 -8.30 3.67
CA SER A 75 10.13 -8.83 5.02
C SER A 75 8.89 -9.43 5.71
N LEU A 76 7.70 -8.87 5.44
CA LEU A 76 6.43 -9.33 6.00
C LEU A 76 5.62 -10.19 5.02
N LEU A 77 6.14 -10.46 3.81
CA LEU A 77 5.37 -11.10 2.75
C LEU A 77 4.94 -12.50 3.15
N ARG A 78 5.81 -13.31 3.78
CA ARG A 78 5.46 -14.68 4.21
C ARG A 78 4.24 -14.73 5.13
N LYS A 79 4.06 -13.72 5.98
CA LYS A 79 2.93 -13.62 6.92
C LYS A 79 1.63 -13.20 6.23
N HIS A 80 1.71 -12.40 5.17
CA HIS A 80 0.56 -11.77 4.52
C HIS A 80 0.22 -12.35 3.14
N ALA A 81 1.10 -13.17 2.55
CA ALA A 81 0.98 -13.68 1.19
C ALA A 81 -0.37 -14.36 0.93
N GLN A 82 -0.81 -15.25 1.82
CA GLN A 82 -2.07 -15.96 1.66
C GLN A 82 -3.25 -14.99 1.58
N ALA A 83 -3.36 -14.07 2.54
CA ALA A 83 -4.42 -13.07 2.57
C ALA A 83 -4.37 -12.12 1.35
N LEU A 84 -3.19 -11.81 0.84
CA LEU A 84 -3.03 -10.97 -0.36
C LEU A 84 -3.48 -11.72 -1.61
N ILE A 85 -3.08 -12.98 -1.78
CA ILE A 85 -3.45 -13.81 -2.94
C ILE A 85 -4.97 -14.02 -2.96
N GLU A 86 -5.54 -14.49 -1.85
CA GLU A 86 -6.98 -14.79 -1.72
C GLU A 86 -7.86 -13.56 -1.95
N CYS A 87 -7.47 -12.41 -1.40
CA CYS A 87 -8.31 -11.23 -1.49
C CYS A 87 -8.18 -10.49 -2.82
N SER A 88 -7.16 -10.73 -3.64
CA SER A 88 -6.87 -9.71 -4.65
C SER A 88 -6.12 -10.09 -5.91
N GLY A 89 -5.61 -11.31 -6.13
CA GLY A 89 -4.86 -11.60 -7.37
C GLY A 89 -3.85 -10.49 -7.74
N LEU A 90 -3.14 -9.98 -6.73
CA LEU A 90 -2.25 -8.82 -6.80
C LEU A 90 -1.04 -9.09 -7.69
N ARG A 91 -0.58 -8.05 -8.38
CA ARG A 91 0.78 -8.00 -8.91
C ARG A 91 1.71 -7.40 -7.85
N LEU A 92 2.65 -8.21 -7.38
CA LEU A 92 3.68 -7.80 -6.43
C LEU A 92 4.89 -7.27 -7.20
N SER A 93 5.43 -6.14 -6.75
CA SER A 93 6.74 -5.66 -7.18
C SER A 93 7.63 -5.53 -5.94
N ASP A 94 8.60 -6.42 -5.83
CA ASP A 94 9.56 -6.43 -4.74
C ASP A 94 10.70 -5.45 -5.05
N ARG A 95 10.98 -4.53 -4.12
CA ARG A 95 12.23 -3.77 -4.10
C ARG A 95 13.10 -4.42 -3.03
N ILE A 96 13.91 -5.39 -3.44
CA ILE A 96 14.95 -5.95 -2.59
C ILE A 96 16.14 -5.01 -2.68
N ASP A 97 16.16 -4.00 -1.82
CA ASP A 97 17.38 -3.26 -1.55
C ASP A 97 18.17 -4.15 -0.57
N TYR A 98 19.02 -5.05 -1.11
CA TYR A 98 20.11 -5.62 -0.30
C TYR A 98 20.99 -4.43 0.08
N ALA A 99 20.94 -4.02 1.34
CA ALA A 99 22.09 -3.37 1.95
C ALA A 99 23.20 -4.43 1.93
N ALA A 100 23.98 -4.43 0.85
CA ALA A 100 25.24 -5.13 0.80
C ALA A 100 26.20 -4.32 1.66
N GLU A 101 26.35 -4.74 2.92
CA GLU A 101 27.57 -4.68 3.72
C GLU A 101 27.49 -5.71 4.84
#